data_AF-A0A7Z9ZZV5-F1
#
_entry.id   AF-A0A7Z9ZZV5-F1
#
_cell.length_a   1.000
_cell.length_b   1.000
_cell.length_c   1.000
_cell.angle_alpha   90.00
_cell.angle_beta   90.00
_cell.angle_gamma   90.00
#
_symmetry.space_group_name_H-M   'P 1'
#
loop_
_entity.id
_entity.type
_entity.pdbx_description
1 polymer ?
#
loop_
_entity_poly.entity_id
_entity_poly.type
_entity_poly.pdbx_seq_one_letter_code
_entity_poly.pdbx_strand_id
1 'polypeptide(L)'
;MRGEGVSREEVLSALRRVRDPEIGRDIVELGFVRDLVIEEGRVRLVLQLTTPACPFRRQIVEEAKRAVEGVSGVESVEVEVRASVPAMPRKERLPGVKHVVAVASGKGGVGKTTISVNLAVALALDGAKVGLLDADIYGPDVPLMMGVEGGRPEVRGERIIPIERHGVKVMSIGLLVEREAAVIWRGPLMSR
;
A
#
# COMPACT_ATOMS: atom_id res chain seq x y z
N MET A 1 -24.99 8.91 47.47
CA MET A 1 -23.66 8.68 46.87
C MET A 1 -23.81 8.88 45.37
N ARG A 2 -23.23 9.94 44.79
CA ARG A 2 -23.16 10.08 43.33
C ARG A 2 -22.06 9.12 42.87
N GLY A 3 -22.39 8.12 42.07
CA GLY A 3 -21.41 7.17 41.53
C GLY A 3 -20.36 7.95 40.74
N GLU A 4 -19.08 7.68 41.03
CA GLU A 4 -17.98 8.21 40.24
C GLU A 4 -18.17 7.72 38.79
N GLY A 5 -18.37 8.67 37.87
CA GLY A 5 -18.52 8.34 36.46
C GLY A 5 -17.20 7.78 35.91
N VAL A 6 -17.29 6.82 34.99
CA VAL A 6 -16.13 6.22 34.32
C VAL A 6 -15.26 7.30 33.70
N SER A 7 -13.99 7.39 34.10
CA SER A 7 -13.08 8.39 33.54
C SER A 7 -12.43 7.88 32.24
N ARG A 8 -12.15 8.83 31.33
CA ARG A 8 -11.41 8.54 30.10
C ARG A 8 -10.01 7.98 30.38
N GLU A 9 -9.38 8.44 31.44
CA GLU A 9 -8.03 8.04 31.82
C GLU A 9 -7.98 6.59 32.31
N GLU A 10 -8.96 6.15 33.10
CA GLU A 10 -9.08 4.75 33.53
C GLU A 10 -9.26 3.80 32.34
N VAL A 11 -10.13 4.17 31.39
CA VAL A 11 -10.33 3.39 30.16
C VAL A 11 -9.07 3.33 29.30
N LEU A 12 -8.36 4.45 29.14
CA LEU A 12 -7.09 4.46 28.42
C LEU A 12 -6.00 3.64 29.13
N SER A 13 -5.94 3.69 30.46
CA SER A 13 -5.02 2.89 31.27
C SER A 13 -5.30 1.39 31.12
N ALA A 14 -6.57 0.99 31.07
CA ALA A 14 -6.97 -0.39 30.79
C ALA A 14 -6.55 -0.82 29.36
N LEU A 15 -6.79 0.04 28.35
CA LEU A 15 -6.43 -0.24 26.95
C LEU A 15 -4.91 -0.34 26.73
N ARG A 16 -4.07 0.35 27.52
CA ARG A 16 -2.60 0.20 27.48
C ARG A 16 -2.10 -1.20 27.83
N ARG A 17 -2.93 -2.06 28.44
CA ARG A 17 -2.57 -3.46 28.73
C ARG A 17 -2.69 -4.36 27.49
N VAL A 18 -3.42 -3.92 26.47
CA VAL A 18 -3.63 -4.67 25.24
C VAL A 18 -2.46 -4.42 24.29
N ARG A 19 -1.78 -5.49 23.89
CA ARG A 19 -0.62 -5.42 23.00
C ARG A 19 -0.96 -5.92 21.61
N ASP A 20 -0.40 -5.26 20.61
CA ASP A 20 -0.41 -5.77 19.25
C ASP A 20 0.51 -7.01 19.15
N PRO A 21 0.01 -8.20 18.75
CA PRO A 21 0.82 -9.42 18.70
C PRO A 21 1.95 -9.40 17.67
N GLU A 22 1.89 -8.52 16.67
CA GLU A 22 2.87 -8.41 15.59
C GLU A 22 3.97 -7.41 15.94
N ILE A 23 3.59 -6.26 16.54
CA ILE A 23 4.51 -5.16 16.86
C ILE A 23 5.03 -5.24 18.30
N GLY A 24 4.31 -5.93 19.19
CA GLY A 24 4.67 -6.12 20.60
C GLY A 24 4.49 -4.88 21.49
N ARG A 25 3.92 -3.79 20.96
CA ARG A 25 3.63 -2.53 21.67
C ARG A 25 2.15 -2.39 21.98
N ASP A 26 1.80 -1.52 22.93
CA ASP A 26 0.40 -1.34 23.29
C ASP A 26 -0.38 -0.54 22.24
N ILE A 27 -1.68 -0.82 22.14
CA ILE A 27 -2.56 -0.25 21.12
C ILE A 27 -2.79 1.26 21.28
N VAL A 28 -2.50 1.84 22.46
CA VAL A 28 -2.62 3.28 22.72
C VAL A 28 -1.38 4.00 22.20
N GLU A 29 -0.19 3.49 22.52
CA GLU A 29 1.09 3.99 21.98
C GLU A 29 1.15 3.90 20.46
N LEU A 30 0.60 2.82 19.88
CA LEU A 30 0.51 2.65 18.43
C LEU A 30 -0.53 3.58 17.76
N GLY A 31 -1.30 4.32 18.54
CA GLY A 31 -2.31 5.25 18.05
C GLY A 31 -3.48 4.54 17.35
N PHE A 32 -3.79 3.30 17.74
CA PHE A 32 -4.93 2.55 17.21
C PHE A 32 -6.25 3.04 17.81
N VAL A 33 -6.23 3.54 19.04
CA VAL A 33 -7.40 4.17 19.67
C VAL A 33 -7.62 5.55 19.06
N ARG A 34 -8.62 5.71 18.19
CA ARG A 34 -8.92 6.99 17.51
C ARG A 34 -9.98 7.81 18.21
N ASP A 35 -11.10 7.16 18.48
CA ASP A 35 -12.24 7.77 19.14
C ASP A 35 -12.59 6.96 20.37
N LEU A 36 -12.85 7.66 21.46
CA LEU A 36 -13.30 7.10 22.72
C LEU A 36 -14.38 8.02 23.29
N VAL A 37 -15.60 7.51 23.36
CA VAL A 37 -16.77 8.20 23.90
C VAL A 37 -17.29 7.41 25.09
N ILE A 38 -17.59 8.10 26.19
CA ILE A 38 -18.07 7.52 27.43
C ILE A 38 -19.33 8.27 27.83
N GLU A 39 -20.46 7.57 27.87
CA GLU A 39 -21.79 8.12 28.19
C GLU A 39 -22.49 7.20 29.18
N GLU A 40 -22.65 7.66 30.43
CA GLU A 40 -23.43 6.95 31.46
C GLU A 40 -23.04 5.46 31.60
N GLY A 41 -21.73 5.16 31.65
CA GLY A 41 -21.22 3.79 31.76
C GLY A 41 -21.14 3.02 30.43
N ARG A 42 -21.62 3.59 29.32
CA ARG A 42 -21.44 3.02 27.98
C ARG A 42 -20.18 3.55 27.34
N VAL A 43 -19.31 2.66 26.89
CA VAL A 43 -18.04 3.01 26.25
C VAL A 43 -18.08 2.62 24.77
N ARG A 44 -17.88 3.62 23.91
CA ARG A 44 -17.72 3.41 22.46
C ARG A 44 -16.28 3.69 22.06
N LEU A 45 -15.65 2.70 21.44
CA LEU A 45 -14.25 2.70 21.05
C LEU A 45 -14.10 2.47 19.55
N VAL A 46 -13.34 3.33 18.88
CA VAL A 46 -12.93 3.12 17.48
C VAL A 46 -11.46 2.70 17.45
N LEU A 47 -11.22 1.45 17.05
CA LEU A 47 -9.89 0.92 16.79
C LEU A 47 -9.55 1.02 15.30
N GLN A 48 -8.48 1.74 14.99
CA GLN A 48 -7.96 1.90 13.65
C GLN A 48 -6.73 1.02 13.44
N LEU A 49 -6.91 -0.10 12.74
CA LEU A 49 -5.84 -1.06 12.45
C LEU A 49 -5.18 -0.76 11.10
N THR A 50 -3.90 -1.15 10.99
CA THR A 50 -3.00 -0.83 9.86
C THR A 50 -3.38 -1.56 8.57
N THR A 51 -4.04 -2.72 8.66
CA THR A 51 -4.48 -3.50 7.49
C THR A 51 -5.87 -4.11 7.70
N PRO A 52 -6.72 -4.18 6.65
CA PRO A 52 -8.03 -4.83 6.72
C PRO A 52 -7.96 -6.36 6.88
N ALA A 53 -6.80 -6.96 6.59
CA ALA A 53 -6.56 -8.40 6.63
C ALA A 53 -5.77 -8.87 7.86
N CYS A 54 -5.59 -8.02 8.88
CA CYS A 54 -4.85 -8.39 10.09
C CYS A 54 -5.48 -9.65 10.73
N PRO A 55 -4.77 -10.81 10.79
CA PRO A 55 -5.32 -12.04 11.33
C PRO A 55 -5.61 -11.91 12.84
N PHE A 56 -4.94 -10.97 13.51
CA PHE A 56 -5.09 -10.69 14.93
C PHE A 56 -6.19 -9.68 15.24
N ARG A 57 -6.91 -9.15 14.23
CA ARG A 57 -8.03 -8.19 14.44
C ARG A 57 -9.01 -8.67 15.50
N ARG A 58 -9.43 -9.93 15.42
CA ARG A 58 -10.39 -10.51 16.37
C ARG A 58 -9.82 -10.54 17.78
N GLN A 59 -8.56 -10.96 17.92
CA GLN A 59 -7.89 -11.03 19.23
C GLN A 59 -7.78 -9.64 19.87
N ILE A 60 -7.29 -8.65 19.13
CA ILE A 60 -7.13 -7.27 19.63
C ILE A 60 -8.48 -6.68 20.08
N VAL A 61 -9.55 -6.91 19.30
CA VAL A 61 -10.90 -6.44 19.66
C VAL A 61 -11.41 -7.09 20.94
N GLU A 62 -11.27 -8.41 21.08
CA GLU A 62 -11.71 -9.13 22.27
C GLU A 62 -10.91 -8.72 23.52
N GLU A 63 -9.60 -8.56 23.39
CA GLU A 63 -8.74 -8.09 24.48
C GLU A 63 -9.06 -6.65 24.88
N ALA A 64 -9.27 -5.75 23.91
CA ALA A 64 -9.70 -4.38 24.16
C ALA A 64 -11.07 -4.33 24.85
N LYS A 65 -12.03 -5.12 24.38
CA LYS A 65 -13.36 -5.20 24.98
C LYS A 65 -13.30 -5.65 26.43
N ARG A 66 -12.59 -6.75 26.70
CA ARG A 66 -12.39 -7.27 28.07
C ARG A 66 -11.67 -6.29 28.98
N ALA A 67 -10.65 -5.60 28.48
CA ALA A 67 -9.93 -4.60 29.26
C ALA A 67 -10.85 -3.46 29.72
N VAL A 68 -11.72 -2.97 28.83
CA VAL A 68 -12.67 -1.89 29.14
C VAL A 68 -13.82 -2.37 30.02
N GLU A 69 -14.37 -3.57 29.79
CA GLU A 69 -15.40 -4.17 30.64
C GLU A 69 -14.92 -4.38 32.09
N GLY A 70 -13.61 -4.53 32.30
CA GLY A 70 -13.01 -4.63 33.63
C GLY A 70 -12.90 -3.31 34.40
N VAL A 71 -13.27 -2.17 33.80
CA VAL A 71 -13.24 -0.85 34.44
C VAL A 71 -14.52 -0.65 35.26
N SER A 72 -14.38 -0.24 36.52
CA SER A 72 -15.51 0.03 37.41
C SER A 72 -16.45 1.08 36.83
N GLY A 73 -17.75 0.80 36.84
CA GLY A 73 -18.79 1.70 36.31
C GLY A 73 -19.06 1.55 34.81
N VAL A 74 -18.35 0.66 34.09
CA VAL A 74 -18.67 0.32 32.71
C VAL A 74 -19.82 -0.70 32.68
N GLU A 75 -20.90 -0.35 31.98
CA GLU A 75 -22.08 -1.20 31.79
C GLU A 75 -22.08 -1.91 30.44
N SER A 76 -21.52 -1.28 29.40
CA SER A 76 -21.41 -1.88 28.07
C SER A 76 -20.27 -1.27 27.25
N VAL A 77 -19.74 -2.09 26.33
CA VAL A 77 -18.63 -1.71 25.45
C VAL A 77 -18.97 -2.05 24.01
N GLU A 78 -18.93 -1.03 23.15
CA GLU A 78 -19.01 -1.17 21.70
C GLU A 78 -17.66 -0.86 21.07
N VAL A 79 -17.14 -1.79 20.26
CA VAL A 79 -15.87 -1.61 19.55
C VAL A 79 -16.13 -1.62 18.04
N GLU A 80 -15.91 -0.48 17.40
CA GLU A 80 -15.89 -0.35 15.95
C GLU A 80 -14.45 -0.48 15.46
N VAL A 81 -14.21 -1.32 14.45
CA VAL A 81 -12.88 -1.43 13.82
C VAL A 81 -12.91 -0.76 12.47
N ARG A 82 -12.04 0.22 12.28
CA ARG A 82 -11.75 0.83 10.98
C ARG A 82 -10.40 0.35 10.48
N ALA A 83 -10.30 0.11 9.18
CA ALA A 83 -9.01 -0.06 8.54
C ALA A 83 -8.57 1.30 8.02
N SER A 84 -7.38 1.74 8.40
CA SER A 84 -6.73 2.86 7.75
C SER A 84 -5.33 2.45 7.38
N VAL A 85 -5.14 2.23 6.09
CA VAL A 85 -3.80 2.08 5.53
C VAL A 85 -3.16 3.47 5.59
N PRO A 86 -2.08 3.67 6.38
CA PRO A 86 -1.38 4.94 6.37
C PRO A 86 -1.03 5.28 4.92
N ALA A 87 -1.45 6.44 4.44
CA ALA A 87 -0.96 6.92 3.16
C ALA A 87 0.56 7.03 3.30
N MET A 88 1.30 6.24 2.52
CA MET A 88 2.75 6.40 2.43
C MET A 88 3.08 7.88 2.19
N PRO A 89 4.20 8.39 2.73
CA PRO A 89 4.63 9.76 2.47
C PRO A 89 4.51 10.01 0.97
N ARG A 90 3.80 11.09 0.65
CA ARG A 90 3.28 11.40 -0.69
C ARG A 90 4.46 11.55 -1.65
N LYS A 91 4.98 10.43 -2.18
CA LYS A 91 5.82 10.43 -3.38
C LYS A 91 5.01 11.17 -4.42
N GLU A 92 5.65 12.14 -5.09
CA GLU A 92 5.07 12.88 -6.19
C GLU A 92 4.33 11.89 -7.08
N ARG A 93 3.01 12.03 -7.13
CA ARG A 93 2.19 11.14 -7.95
C ARG A 93 2.49 11.49 -9.39
N LEU A 94 2.73 10.48 -10.21
CA LEU A 94 2.86 10.67 -11.65
C LEU A 94 1.59 11.40 -12.15
N PRO A 95 1.71 12.61 -12.73
CA PRO A 95 0.56 13.38 -13.17
C PRO A 95 -0.29 12.58 -14.16
N GLY A 96 -1.61 12.55 -13.93
CA GLY A 96 -2.55 11.80 -14.76
C GLY A 96 -2.61 10.29 -14.51
N VAL A 97 -1.81 9.74 -13.59
CA VAL A 97 -1.82 8.31 -13.24
C VAL A 97 -2.60 8.09 -11.94
N LYS A 98 -3.71 7.35 -12.02
CA LYS A 98 -4.57 7.04 -10.86
C LYS A 98 -3.96 6.01 -9.92
N HIS A 99 -3.32 4.98 -10.50
CA HIS A 99 -2.78 3.84 -9.77
C HIS A 99 -1.41 3.46 -10.34
N VAL A 100 -0.46 3.16 -9.44
CA VAL A 100 0.88 2.66 -9.80
C VAL A 100 1.04 1.31 -9.12
N VAL A 101 1.32 0.28 -9.91
CA VAL A 101 1.60 -1.08 -9.43
C VAL A 101 3.06 -1.37 -9.71
N ALA A 102 3.86 -1.56 -8.65
CA ALA A 102 5.25 -1.94 -8.78
C ALA A 102 5.37 -3.46 -8.74
N VAL A 103 5.96 -4.05 -9.78
CA VAL A 103 6.29 -5.48 -9.83
C VAL A 103 7.82 -5.61 -9.82
N ALA A 104 8.37 -6.16 -8.74
CA ALA A 104 9.81 -6.24 -8.53
C ALA A 104 10.23 -7.63 -8.04
N SER A 105 11.46 -8.03 -8.37
CA SER A 105 12.10 -9.25 -7.88
C SER A 105 13.60 -9.01 -7.74
N GLY A 106 14.23 -9.58 -6.71
CA GLY A 106 15.68 -9.60 -6.55
C GLY A 106 16.39 -10.76 -7.26
N LYS A 107 15.64 -11.63 -7.97
CA LYS A 107 16.15 -12.82 -8.67
C LYS A 107 15.64 -12.88 -10.11
N GLY A 108 16.48 -13.32 -11.03
CA GLY A 108 16.11 -13.62 -12.41
C GLY A 108 15.19 -14.84 -12.53
N GLY A 109 14.34 -14.89 -13.56
CA GLY A 109 13.54 -16.08 -13.88
C GLY A 109 12.31 -16.35 -13.01
N VAL A 110 11.96 -15.49 -12.05
CA VAL A 110 10.80 -15.70 -11.15
C VAL A 110 9.44 -15.37 -11.77
N GLY A 111 9.39 -15.00 -13.04
CA GLY A 111 8.15 -14.62 -13.73
C GLY A 111 7.71 -13.15 -13.55
N LYS A 112 8.62 -12.26 -13.12
CA LYS A 112 8.36 -10.80 -12.99
C LYS A 112 7.71 -10.21 -14.24
N THR A 113 8.36 -10.39 -15.39
CA THR A 113 7.88 -9.90 -16.69
C THR A 113 6.55 -10.53 -17.07
N THR A 114 6.41 -11.84 -16.85
CA THR A 114 5.19 -12.60 -17.13
C THR A 114 3.99 -12.02 -16.38
N ILE A 115 4.14 -11.76 -15.08
CA ILE A 115 3.07 -11.16 -14.27
C ILE A 115 2.80 -9.72 -14.73
N SER A 116 3.83 -8.90 -14.93
CA SER A 116 3.67 -7.51 -15.35
C SER A 116 2.91 -7.37 -16.68
N VAL A 117 3.29 -8.15 -17.69
CA VAL A 117 2.67 -8.11 -19.02
C VAL A 117 1.22 -8.59 -18.96
N ASN A 118 0.97 -9.75 -18.35
CA ASN A 118 -0.39 -10.31 -18.29
C ASN A 118 -1.32 -9.44 -17.46
N LEU A 119 -0.85 -8.88 -16.33
CA LEU A 119 -1.63 -7.94 -15.54
C LEU A 119 -1.99 -6.68 -16.34
N ALA A 120 -1.02 -6.11 -17.06
CA ALA A 120 -1.25 -4.91 -17.86
C ALA A 120 -2.27 -5.14 -18.98
N VAL A 121 -2.15 -6.26 -19.70
CA VAL A 121 -3.08 -6.64 -20.77
C VAL A 121 -4.47 -6.95 -20.20
N ALA A 122 -4.57 -7.69 -19.10
CA ALA A 122 -5.85 -7.98 -18.46
C ALA A 122 -6.59 -6.70 -18.04
N LEU A 123 -5.89 -5.76 -17.42
CA LEU A 123 -6.48 -4.46 -17.05
C LEU A 123 -6.92 -3.64 -18.27
N ALA A 124 -6.17 -3.70 -19.38
CA ALA A 124 -6.57 -3.03 -20.61
C ALA A 124 -7.80 -3.68 -21.25
N LEU A 125 -7.92 -5.01 -21.21
CA LEU A 125 -9.09 -5.75 -21.67
C LEU A 125 -10.34 -5.44 -20.82
N ASP A 126 -10.17 -5.19 -19.53
CA ASP A 126 -11.22 -4.71 -18.62
C ASP A 126 -11.56 -3.21 -18.82
N GLY A 127 -10.97 -2.55 -19.82
CA GLY A 127 -11.28 -1.18 -20.22
C GLY A 127 -10.48 -0.09 -19.50
N ALA A 128 -9.44 -0.45 -18.73
CA ALA A 128 -8.56 0.54 -18.12
C ALA A 128 -7.59 1.16 -19.15
N LYS A 129 -7.19 2.41 -18.91
CA LYS A 129 -6.06 3.03 -19.63
C LYS A 129 -4.76 2.61 -18.97
N VAL A 130 -3.98 1.78 -19.63
CA VAL A 130 -2.80 1.13 -19.04
C VAL A 130 -1.51 1.57 -19.73
N GLY A 131 -0.50 1.87 -18.92
CA GLY A 131 0.89 2.00 -19.34
C GLY A 131 1.74 0.92 -18.66
N LEU A 132 2.65 0.32 -19.41
CA LEU A 132 3.64 -0.64 -18.93
C LEU A 132 5.05 -0.05 -19.13
N LEU A 133 5.78 0.12 -18.04
CA LEU A 133 7.15 0.60 -18.03
C LEU A 133 8.08 -0.52 -17.53
N ASP A 134 9.00 -0.93 -18.37
CA ASP A 134 10.05 -1.89 -18.06
C ASP A 134 11.38 -1.17 -17.79
N ALA A 135 11.87 -1.33 -16.57
CA ALA A 135 13.12 -0.76 -16.09
C ALA A 135 14.20 -1.83 -15.87
N ASP A 136 14.05 -3.04 -16.42
CA ASP A 136 15.04 -4.10 -16.33
C ASP A 136 16.18 -3.87 -17.35
N ILE A 137 17.31 -3.43 -16.85
CA ILE A 137 18.50 -3.05 -17.64
C ILE A 137 19.19 -4.28 -18.23
N TYR A 138 19.18 -5.39 -17.49
CA TYR A 138 20.03 -6.54 -17.78
C TYR A 138 19.36 -7.59 -18.68
N GLY A 139 18.04 -7.50 -18.85
CA GLY A 139 17.28 -8.45 -19.66
C GLY A 139 15.84 -7.99 -19.84
N PRO A 140 15.60 -6.91 -20.61
CA PRO A 140 14.25 -6.43 -20.85
C PRO A 140 13.48 -7.41 -21.74
N ASP A 141 12.67 -8.28 -21.12
CA ASP A 141 11.82 -9.26 -21.81
C ASP A 141 10.48 -8.67 -22.28
N VAL A 142 10.12 -7.45 -21.84
CA VAL A 142 8.83 -6.83 -22.19
C VAL A 142 8.67 -6.62 -23.71
N PRO A 143 9.67 -6.11 -24.46
CA PRO A 143 9.55 -5.97 -25.91
C PRO A 143 9.24 -7.30 -26.62
N LEU A 144 9.89 -8.39 -26.18
CA LEU A 144 9.67 -9.74 -26.68
C LEU A 144 8.25 -10.22 -26.37
N MET A 145 7.85 -10.18 -25.10
CA MET A 145 6.53 -10.66 -24.67
C MET A 145 5.37 -9.86 -25.27
N MET A 146 5.56 -8.56 -25.50
CA MET A 146 4.57 -7.70 -26.13
C MET A 146 4.62 -7.75 -27.67
N GLY A 147 5.58 -8.46 -28.27
CA GLY A 147 5.71 -8.53 -29.73
C GLY A 147 6.02 -7.18 -30.38
N VAL A 148 6.84 -6.37 -29.71
CA VAL A 148 7.29 -5.03 -30.15
C VAL A 148 8.81 -4.93 -30.24
N GLU A 149 9.50 -6.07 -30.40
CA GLU A 149 10.94 -6.14 -30.62
C GLU A 149 11.35 -5.33 -31.85
N GLY A 150 12.49 -4.62 -31.75
CA GLY A 150 12.95 -3.71 -32.81
C GLY A 150 12.09 -2.45 -32.98
N GLY A 151 11.00 -2.32 -32.21
CA GLY A 151 10.20 -1.11 -32.18
C GLY A 151 11.01 0.07 -31.68
N ARG A 152 10.86 1.23 -32.34
CA ARG A 152 11.50 2.48 -31.96
C ARG A 152 10.43 3.49 -31.54
N PRO A 153 10.33 3.81 -30.23
CA PRO A 153 9.44 4.86 -29.75
C PRO A 153 9.75 6.19 -30.46
N GLU A 154 8.71 6.91 -30.87
CA GLU A 154 8.87 8.22 -31.50
C GLU A 154 9.27 9.25 -30.43
N VAL A 155 10.22 10.13 -30.76
CA VAL A 155 10.55 11.29 -29.91
C VAL A 155 9.91 12.53 -30.49
N ARG A 156 9.03 13.17 -29.72
CA ARG A 156 8.35 14.41 -30.09
C ARG A 156 8.62 15.50 -29.08
N GLY A 157 9.55 16.39 -29.42
CA GLY A 157 10.06 17.40 -28.49
C GLY A 157 10.73 16.73 -27.29
N GLU A 158 10.33 17.11 -26.08
CA GLU A 158 10.86 16.54 -24.83
C GLU A 158 10.12 15.26 -24.38
N ARG A 159 9.28 14.66 -25.24
CA ARG A 159 8.46 13.49 -24.91
C ARG A 159 8.83 12.30 -25.77
N ILE A 160 8.89 11.14 -25.13
CA ILE A 160 8.94 9.85 -25.83
C ILE A 160 7.50 9.32 -25.93
N ILE A 161 7.08 9.00 -27.14
CA ILE A 161 5.76 8.44 -27.44
C ILE A 161 5.87 6.91 -27.36
N PRO A 162 5.20 6.26 -26.38
CA PRO A 162 5.24 4.81 -26.23
C PRO A 162 4.69 4.06 -27.42
N ILE A 163 5.20 2.86 -27.64
CA ILE A 163 4.62 1.91 -28.60
C ILE A 163 3.34 1.35 -28.01
N GLU A 164 2.27 1.28 -28.78
CA GLU A 164 1.01 0.71 -28.32
C GLU A 164 0.80 -0.70 -28.86
N ARG A 165 0.45 -1.63 -27.96
CA ARG A 165 0.12 -3.02 -28.31
C ARG A 165 -0.86 -3.60 -27.31
N HIS A 166 -1.84 -4.39 -27.77
CA HIS A 166 -2.84 -5.04 -26.92
C HIS A 166 -3.61 -4.04 -26.04
N GLY A 167 -3.81 -2.80 -26.50
CA GLY A 167 -4.43 -1.71 -25.73
C GLY A 167 -3.55 -1.15 -24.60
N VAL A 168 -2.27 -1.52 -24.55
CA VAL A 168 -1.30 -1.08 -23.54
C VAL A 168 -0.23 -0.21 -24.20
N LYS A 169 0.08 0.93 -23.57
CA LYS A 169 1.23 1.76 -23.94
C LYS A 169 2.50 1.23 -23.29
N VAL A 170 3.44 0.79 -24.09
CA VAL A 170 4.64 0.08 -23.67
C VAL A 170 5.88 0.97 -23.82
N MET A 171 6.64 1.09 -22.74
CA MET A 171 8.01 1.60 -22.74
C MET A 171 8.92 0.58 -22.06
N SER A 172 10.08 0.33 -22.67
CA SER A 172 11.13 -0.50 -22.10
C SER A 172 12.48 0.09 -22.47
N ILE A 173 13.46 -0.07 -21.59
CA ILE A 173 14.84 0.26 -21.92
C ILE A 173 15.36 -0.55 -23.13
N GLY A 174 14.85 -1.77 -23.32
CA GLY A 174 15.17 -2.60 -24.49
C GLY A 174 14.68 -2.04 -25.83
N LEU A 175 13.86 -0.98 -25.82
CA LEU A 175 13.44 -0.24 -27.02
C LEU A 175 14.31 0.99 -27.30
N LEU A 176 15.11 1.42 -26.31
CA LEU A 176 15.96 2.61 -26.39
C LEU A 176 17.44 2.27 -26.60
N VAL A 177 17.83 1.02 -26.31
CA VAL A 177 19.21 0.54 -26.38
C VAL A 177 19.30 -0.57 -27.42
N GLU A 178 20.20 -0.41 -28.40
CA GLU A 178 20.53 -1.50 -29.31
C GLU A 178 21.29 -2.59 -28.55
N ARG A 179 20.87 -3.86 -28.69
CA ARG A 179 21.34 -5.01 -27.88
C ARG A 179 22.86 -5.20 -27.87
N GLU A 180 23.59 -4.62 -28.82
CA GLU A 180 25.05 -4.75 -28.98
C GLU A 180 25.82 -3.44 -28.73
N ALA A 181 25.12 -2.33 -28.48
CA ALA A 181 25.76 -1.04 -28.23
C ALA A 181 26.12 -0.92 -26.75
N ALA A 182 27.41 -0.74 -26.44
CA ALA A 182 27.85 -0.37 -25.11
C ALA A 182 27.34 1.02 -24.74
N VAL A 183 26.31 1.10 -23.90
CA VAL A 183 25.75 2.37 -23.43
C VAL A 183 26.49 2.81 -22.17
N ILE A 184 27.19 3.95 -22.26
CA ILE A 184 27.75 4.62 -21.08
C ILE A 184 26.60 5.36 -20.38
N TRP A 185 26.12 4.80 -19.27
CA TRP A 185 25.12 5.47 -18.46
C TRP A 185 25.79 6.51 -17.56
N ARG A 186 25.51 7.80 -17.81
CA ARG A 186 25.81 8.85 -16.83
C ARG A 186 24.72 8.81 -15.77
N GLY A 187 25.10 8.50 -14.53
CA GLY A 187 24.19 8.52 -13.40
C GLY A 187 23.54 9.90 -13.21
N PRO A 188 22.47 9.98 -12.42
CA PRO A 188 21.82 11.26 -12.14
C PRO A 188 22.85 12.25 -11.60
N LEU A 189 22.92 13.43 -12.23
CA LEU A 189 23.61 14.59 -11.65
C LEU A 189 22.84 14.98 -10.40
N MET A 190 23.31 14.52 -9.24
CA MET A 190 22.83 15.02 -7.96
C MET A 190 23.37 16.44 -7.77
N SER A 191 22.66 17.44 -8.30
CA SER A 191 22.76 18.80 -7.79
C SER A 191 22.00 18.85 -6.46
N ARG A 192 22.67 19.34 -5.42
CA ARG A 192 22.08 19.58 -4.09
C ARG A 192 20.88 20.52 -4.15
#